data_AF-A0A4Q3VI87-F1
#
_entry.id   AF-A0A4Q3VI87-F1
#
_cell.length_a   1.000
_cell.length_b   1.000
_cell.length_c   1.000
_cell.angle_alpha   90.00
_cell.angle_beta   90.00
_cell.angle_gamma   90.00
#
_symmetry.space_group_name_H-M   'P 1'
#
loop_
_entity.id
_entity.type
_entity.pdbx_description
1 polymer ?
#
loop_
_entity_poly.entity_id
_entity_poly.type
_entity_poly.pdbx_seq_one_letter_code
_entity_poly.pdbx_strand_id
1 'polypeptide(L)'
;MPIPFLPVLALAFQAPSLDFAFQPSGIVEKVGGYAPYGLKLSPVKPEAVKKTPEVASPQYGTVKIGRYGFLVLLDGKDKLYVDSNANGDLTDDPATIWSEKTYKTSTGEAKSFQGFATVDLTYGGKTIPSRIGVYSAEPGALGYYQDFALAGKITLGAKTYNAILADGSAEFDLAGTENLHELLLLLDKDG
;
A
#
# COMPACT_ATOMS: atom_id res chain seq x y z
N MET A 1 56.69 -10.06 39.04
CA MET A 1 55.39 -10.75 38.91
C MET A 1 54.84 -10.44 37.52
N PRO A 2 54.54 -11.44 36.67
CA PRO A 2 53.93 -11.18 35.37
C PRO A 2 52.43 -10.89 35.56
N ILE A 3 51.94 -9.87 34.87
CA ILE A 3 50.52 -9.50 34.83
C ILE A 3 49.80 -10.54 33.95
N PRO A 4 48.71 -11.19 34.41
CA PRO A 4 47.96 -12.11 33.57
C PRO A 4 47.22 -11.33 32.49
N PHE A 5 47.49 -11.66 31.23
CA PHE A 5 46.68 -11.21 30.09
C PHE A 5 45.29 -11.83 30.21
N LEU A 6 44.29 -11.01 30.54
CA LEU A 6 42.89 -11.38 30.35
C LEU A 6 42.57 -11.30 28.85
N PRO A 7 42.05 -12.36 28.22
CA PRO A 7 41.56 -12.27 26.86
C PRO A 7 40.32 -11.39 26.87
N VAL A 8 40.39 -10.25 26.20
CA VAL A 8 39.21 -9.45 25.86
C VAL A 8 38.41 -10.28 24.86
N LEU A 9 37.28 -10.84 25.32
CA LEU A 9 36.33 -11.51 24.45
C LEU A 9 35.71 -10.44 23.55
N ALA A 10 36.19 -10.32 22.33
CA ALA A 10 35.56 -9.51 21.30
C ALA A 10 34.20 -10.15 20.97
N LEU A 11 33.13 -9.65 21.56
CA LEU A 11 31.78 -9.92 21.09
C LEU A 11 31.69 -9.35 19.68
N ALA A 12 31.70 -10.24 18.68
CA ALA A 12 31.39 -9.86 17.32
C ALA A 12 29.97 -9.26 17.34
N PHE A 13 29.87 -7.95 17.15
CA PHE A 13 28.61 -7.33 16.77
C PHE A 13 28.24 -7.92 15.41
N GLN A 14 27.37 -8.93 15.41
CA GLN A 14 26.73 -9.37 14.18
C GLN A 14 25.94 -8.16 13.67
N ALA A 15 26.27 -7.72 12.45
CA ALA A 15 25.47 -6.72 11.77
C ALA A 15 24.03 -7.23 11.70
N PRO A 16 23.03 -6.34 11.88
CA PRO A 16 21.64 -6.74 11.78
C PRO A 16 21.40 -7.37 10.40
N SER A 17 20.89 -8.59 10.39
CA SER A 17 20.39 -9.22 9.17
C SER A 17 18.95 -8.75 8.96
N LEU A 18 18.68 -8.17 7.78
CA LEU A 18 17.33 -7.87 7.32
C LEU A 18 16.93 -8.95 6.31
N ASP A 19 15.94 -9.76 6.67
CA ASP A 19 15.29 -10.69 5.75
C ASP A 19 13.88 -10.20 5.50
N PHE A 20 13.72 -9.37 4.45
CA PHE A 20 12.44 -8.81 4.05
C PHE A 20 12.02 -9.32 2.69
N ALA A 21 10.76 -9.74 2.61
CA ALA A 21 10.09 -10.11 1.38
C ALA A 21 8.93 -9.15 1.10
N PHE A 22 8.65 -8.92 -0.18
CA PHE A 22 7.48 -8.15 -0.58
C PHE A 22 6.21 -8.94 -0.28
N GLN A 23 5.35 -8.37 0.55
CA GLN A 23 4.04 -8.90 0.89
C GLN A 23 2.97 -8.10 0.11
N PRO A 24 2.29 -8.71 -0.88
CA PRO A 24 1.40 -7.99 -1.79
C PRO A 24 0.05 -7.57 -1.19
N SER A 25 -0.30 -8.06 0.01
CA SER A 25 -1.60 -7.78 0.64
C SER A 25 -1.60 -8.09 2.14
N GLY A 26 -2.58 -7.57 2.88
CA GLY A 26 -2.88 -7.95 4.27
C GLY A 26 -2.01 -7.25 5.31
N ILE A 27 -1.35 -6.14 4.95
CA ILE A 27 -0.56 -5.36 5.90
C ILE A 27 -1.45 -4.59 6.86
N VAL A 28 -2.57 -4.02 6.39
CA VAL A 28 -3.47 -3.22 7.22
C VAL A 28 -4.06 -4.04 8.36
N GLU A 29 -4.41 -5.30 8.09
CA GLU A 29 -4.89 -6.23 9.12
C GLU A 29 -3.81 -6.52 10.18
N LYS A 30 -2.55 -6.65 9.77
CA LYS A 30 -1.42 -6.92 10.68
C LYS A 30 -1.05 -5.71 11.54
N VAL A 31 -1.08 -4.50 10.98
CA VAL A 31 -0.67 -3.28 11.69
C VAL A 31 -1.82 -2.62 12.46
N GLY A 32 -3.06 -3.07 12.24
CA GLY A 32 -4.24 -2.59 12.96
C GLY A 32 -4.72 -1.20 12.52
N GLY A 33 -4.30 -0.72 11.35
CA GLY A 33 -4.65 0.61 10.86
C GLY A 33 -4.13 0.92 9.46
N TYR A 34 -4.50 2.08 8.93
CA TYR A 34 -4.05 2.58 7.64
C TYR A 34 -3.95 4.11 7.66
N ALA A 35 -3.09 4.66 6.81
CA ALA A 35 -3.01 6.09 6.51
C ALA A 35 -3.59 6.33 5.11
N PRO A 36 -4.79 6.92 5.00
CA PRO A 36 -5.42 7.08 3.69
C PRO A 36 -4.95 8.34 2.96
N TYR A 37 -4.87 8.22 1.64
CA TYR A 37 -4.62 9.31 0.70
C TYR A 37 -5.92 9.73 0.04
N GLY A 38 -6.18 11.04 0.04
CA GLY A 38 -7.34 11.61 -0.63
C GLY A 38 -7.08 11.83 -2.12
N LEU A 39 -8.02 11.39 -2.96
CA LEU A 39 -8.03 11.56 -4.40
C LEU A 39 -9.33 12.26 -4.82
N LYS A 40 -9.20 13.47 -5.38
CA LYS A 40 -10.31 14.16 -6.04
C LYS A 40 -10.49 13.60 -7.45
N LEU A 41 -11.72 13.26 -7.80
CA LEU A 41 -12.07 12.77 -9.12
C LEU A 41 -12.64 13.90 -9.99
N SER A 42 -12.53 13.73 -11.30
CA SER A 42 -12.96 14.70 -12.30
C SER A 42 -13.85 14.04 -13.36
N PRO A 43 -14.91 14.69 -13.86
CA PRO A 43 -15.67 14.17 -15.00
C PRO A 43 -14.88 14.24 -16.32
N VAL A 44 -13.75 14.94 -16.35
CA VAL A 44 -12.90 15.05 -17.54
C VAL A 44 -12.12 13.76 -17.73
N LYS A 45 -12.36 13.08 -18.85
CA LYS A 45 -11.62 11.87 -19.23
C LYS A 45 -10.14 12.21 -19.48
N PRO A 46 -9.19 11.59 -18.74
CA PRO A 46 -7.76 11.76 -19.00
C PRO A 46 -7.35 11.21 -20.36
N GLU A 47 -6.39 11.86 -21.03
CA GLU A 47 -5.84 11.39 -22.32
C GLU A 47 -5.22 9.99 -22.23
N ALA A 48 -4.72 9.61 -21.05
CA ALA A 48 -4.15 8.29 -20.80
C ALA A 48 -5.19 7.16 -20.85
N VAL A 49 -6.50 7.46 -20.74
CA VAL A 49 -7.57 6.46 -20.85
C VAL A 49 -7.83 6.15 -22.33
N LYS A 50 -7.33 5.00 -22.78
CA LYS A 50 -7.51 4.47 -24.14
C LYS A 50 -8.87 3.81 -24.32
N LYS A 51 -9.33 3.06 -23.31
CA LYS A 51 -10.61 2.35 -23.36
C LYS A 51 -11.33 2.42 -22.03
N THR A 52 -12.66 2.50 -22.12
CA THR A 52 -13.55 2.78 -20.99
C THR A 52 -14.73 1.81 -21.07
N PRO A 53 -15.17 1.23 -19.95
CA PRO A 53 -16.41 0.47 -19.91
C PRO A 53 -17.62 1.36 -20.21
N GLU A 54 -18.78 0.75 -20.47
CA GLU A 54 -20.04 1.50 -20.59
C GLU A 54 -20.46 2.02 -19.21
N VAL A 55 -20.57 3.35 -19.08
CA VAL A 55 -20.72 4.06 -17.80
C VAL A 55 -21.66 5.25 -17.96
N ALA A 56 -22.39 5.62 -16.90
CA ALA A 56 -23.42 6.66 -16.95
C ALA A 56 -22.94 8.01 -16.41
N SER A 57 -22.22 8.00 -15.29
CA SER A 57 -21.71 9.17 -14.56
C SER A 57 -20.23 8.98 -14.20
N PRO A 58 -19.32 8.91 -15.19
CA PRO A 58 -17.93 8.60 -14.93
C PRO A 58 -17.18 9.75 -14.26
N GLN A 59 -16.40 9.42 -13.24
CA GLN A 59 -15.43 10.32 -12.63
C GLN A 59 -14.07 9.63 -12.57
N TYR A 60 -13.07 10.32 -13.09
CA TYR A 60 -11.73 9.80 -13.31
C TYR A 60 -10.75 10.37 -12.29
N GLY A 61 -9.73 9.58 -11.98
CA GLY A 61 -8.59 10.01 -11.19
C GLY A 61 -7.36 9.16 -11.46
N THR A 62 -6.32 9.40 -10.69
CA THR A 62 -5.09 8.60 -10.74
C THR A 62 -4.64 8.29 -9.33
N VAL A 63 -4.62 7.01 -8.97
CA VAL A 63 -3.98 6.53 -7.77
C VAL A 63 -2.47 6.55 -8.01
N LYS A 64 -1.73 7.21 -7.11
CA LYS A 64 -0.27 7.29 -7.18
C LYS A 64 0.34 6.43 -6.08
N ILE A 65 1.29 5.58 -6.49
CA ILE A 65 2.09 4.73 -5.61
C ILE A 65 3.52 4.80 -6.14
N GLY A 66 4.38 5.53 -5.44
CA GLY A 66 5.71 5.90 -5.90
C GLY A 66 5.68 6.43 -7.32
N ARG A 67 6.49 5.83 -8.18
CA ARG A 67 6.55 6.18 -9.61
C ARG A 67 5.35 5.70 -10.44
N TYR A 68 4.49 4.85 -9.89
CA TYR A 68 3.36 4.28 -10.61
C TYR A 68 2.13 5.17 -10.53
N GLY A 69 1.43 5.32 -11.66
CA GLY A 69 0.13 5.95 -11.75
C GLY A 69 -0.88 4.98 -12.32
N PHE A 70 -1.94 4.67 -11.56
CA PHE A 70 -3.02 3.78 -11.97
C PHE A 70 -4.28 4.61 -12.19
N LEU A 71 -4.85 4.53 -13.38
CA LEU A 71 -6.09 5.24 -13.70
C LEU A 71 -7.24 4.61 -12.92
N VAL A 72 -8.15 5.44 -12.41
CA VAL A 72 -9.37 4.97 -11.75
C VAL A 72 -10.58 5.64 -12.37
N LEU A 73 -11.69 4.90 -12.41
CA LEU A 73 -13.00 5.39 -12.82
C LEU A 73 -14.02 4.96 -11.78
N LEU A 74 -14.72 5.94 -11.21
CA LEU A 74 -15.91 5.75 -10.40
C LEU A 74 -17.13 6.14 -11.24
N ASP A 75 -18.02 5.19 -11.53
CA ASP A 75 -19.30 5.46 -12.19
C ASP A 75 -20.38 5.62 -11.13
N GLY A 76 -20.86 6.86 -10.95
CA GLY A 76 -21.76 7.21 -9.86
C GLY A 76 -21.09 7.04 -8.49
N LYS A 77 -21.50 6.03 -7.72
CA LYS A 77 -20.91 5.72 -6.40
C LYS A 77 -20.60 4.23 -6.18
N ASP A 78 -21.17 3.35 -6.99
CA ASP A 78 -21.28 1.91 -6.73
C ASP A 78 -20.53 1.03 -7.73
N LYS A 79 -19.86 1.62 -8.72
CA LYS A 79 -19.01 0.90 -9.66
C LYS A 79 -17.63 1.54 -9.74
N LEU A 80 -16.62 0.79 -9.32
CA LEU A 80 -15.23 1.21 -9.33
C LEU A 80 -14.41 0.35 -10.29
N TYR A 81 -13.66 1.01 -11.16
CA TYR A 81 -12.70 0.41 -12.08
C TYR A 81 -11.32 0.98 -11.80
N VAL A 82 -10.30 0.12 -11.87
CA VAL A 82 -8.90 0.48 -11.62
C VAL A 82 -8.05 -0.17 -12.69
N ASP A 83 -7.32 0.65 -13.44
CA ASP A 83 -6.30 0.26 -14.42
C ASP A 83 -5.12 -0.35 -13.67
N SER A 84 -5.24 -1.63 -13.37
CA SER A 84 -4.36 -2.40 -12.49
C SER A 84 -2.98 -2.56 -13.11
N ASN A 85 -2.91 -2.66 -14.44
CA ASN A 85 -1.68 -2.88 -15.20
C ASN A 85 -1.09 -1.57 -15.80
N ALA A 86 -1.75 -0.42 -15.57
CA ALA A 86 -1.37 0.90 -16.07
C ALA A 86 -1.29 1.00 -17.62
N ASN A 87 -2.11 0.24 -18.35
CA ASN A 87 -2.10 0.23 -19.81
C ASN A 87 -3.08 1.23 -20.44
N GLY A 88 -4.00 1.81 -19.65
CA GLY A 88 -5.04 2.74 -20.08
C GLY A 88 -6.36 2.11 -20.56
N ASP A 89 -6.52 0.79 -20.46
CA ASP A 89 -7.74 0.04 -20.80
C ASP A 89 -8.45 -0.41 -19.52
N LEU A 90 -9.41 0.39 -19.06
CA LEU A 90 -10.20 0.12 -17.85
C LEU A 90 -11.19 -1.07 -18.00
N THR A 91 -11.06 -1.88 -19.05
CA THR A 91 -11.94 -3.02 -19.34
C THR A 91 -11.24 -4.37 -19.27
N ASP A 92 -9.91 -4.41 -19.14
CA ASP A 92 -9.12 -5.65 -19.06
C ASP A 92 -8.56 -5.95 -17.65
N ASP A 93 -8.97 -5.16 -16.66
CA ASP A 93 -8.52 -5.26 -15.29
C ASP A 93 -9.32 -6.26 -14.43
N PRO A 94 -8.71 -6.82 -13.37
CA PRO A 94 -9.42 -7.55 -12.34
C PRO A 94 -10.57 -6.73 -11.73
N ALA A 95 -11.71 -7.39 -11.52
CA ALA A 95 -12.86 -6.75 -10.88
C ALA A 95 -12.52 -6.29 -9.45
N THR A 96 -12.95 -5.08 -9.11
CA THR A 96 -12.77 -4.56 -7.74
C THR A 96 -13.72 -5.24 -6.77
N ILE A 97 -13.27 -5.39 -5.52
CA ILE A 97 -14.16 -5.68 -4.40
C ILE A 97 -14.69 -4.33 -3.95
N TRP A 98 -15.97 -4.04 -4.20
CA TRP A 98 -16.55 -2.72 -3.93
C TRP A 98 -17.99 -2.88 -3.43
N SER A 99 -18.26 -2.42 -2.21
CA SER A 99 -19.56 -2.62 -1.56
C SER A 99 -19.90 -1.48 -0.60
N GLU A 100 -21.19 -1.15 -0.49
CA GLU A 100 -21.69 -0.22 0.53
C GLU A 100 -21.57 -0.87 1.91
N LYS A 101 -21.01 -0.15 2.87
CA LYS A 101 -21.00 -0.50 4.28
C LYS A 101 -21.65 0.60 5.10
N THR A 102 -22.42 0.18 6.09
CA THR A 102 -23.03 1.06 7.09
C THR A 102 -22.26 0.94 8.39
N TYR A 103 -21.92 2.07 9.00
CA TYR A 103 -21.26 2.12 10.30
C TYR A 103 -21.93 3.13 11.22
N LYS A 104 -21.85 2.87 12.52
CA LYS A 104 -22.36 3.78 13.55
C LYS A 104 -21.34 4.88 13.80
N THR A 105 -21.83 6.10 13.88
CA THR A 105 -21.09 7.31 14.22
C THR A 105 -21.70 7.93 15.47
N SER A 106 -21.04 8.94 16.05
CA SER A 106 -21.59 9.69 17.19
C SER A 106 -22.88 10.45 16.86
N THR A 107 -23.18 10.69 15.58
CA THR A 107 -24.34 11.45 15.12
C THR A 107 -25.42 10.59 14.45
N GLY A 108 -25.23 9.27 14.34
CA GLY A 108 -26.17 8.36 13.69
C GLY A 108 -25.47 7.30 12.84
N GLU A 109 -26.12 6.83 11.78
CA GLU A 109 -25.53 5.91 10.81
C GLU A 109 -24.90 6.68 9.65
N ALA A 110 -23.71 6.25 9.23
CA ALA A 110 -23.05 6.71 8.02
C ALA A 110 -22.85 5.55 7.06
N LYS A 111 -22.85 5.86 5.77
CA LYS A 111 -22.64 4.91 4.68
C LYS A 111 -21.41 5.31 3.90
N SER A 112 -20.59 4.33 3.55
CA SER A 112 -19.49 4.51 2.61
C SER A 112 -19.41 3.29 1.71
N PHE A 113 -18.98 3.47 0.48
CA PHE A 113 -18.50 2.35 -0.31
C PHE A 113 -17.05 2.09 0.03
N GLN A 114 -16.68 0.82 0.13
CA GLN A 114 -15.32 0.41 0.42
C GLN A 114 -15.02 -0.99 -0.08
N GLY A 115 -13.74 -1.24 -0.28
CA GLY A 115 -13.19 -2.56 -0.50
C GLY A 115 -11.77 -2.48 -1.04
N PHE A 116 -11.47 -3.27 -2.06
CA PHE A 116 -10.11 -3.49 -2.53
C PHE A 116 -10.02 -3.49 -4.05
N ALA A 117 -8.87 -3.05 -4.55
CA ALA A 117 -8.47 -3.19 -5.95
C ALA A 117 -7.05 -3.75 -6.03
N THR A 118 -6.68 -4.23 -7.22
CA THR A 118 -5.34 -4.70 -7.53
C THR A 118 -4.59 -3.65 -8.32
N VAL A 119 -3.29 -3.54 -8.10
CA VAL A 119 -2.35 -2.72 -8.87
C VAL A 119 -1.04 -3.48 -9.05
N ASP A 120 -0.47 -3.43 -10.24
CA ASP A 120 0.76 -4.15 -10.58
C ASP A 120 1.99 -3.32 -10.22
N LEU A 121 2.76 -3.80 -9.24
CA LEU A 121 3.99 -3.16 -8.79
C LEU A 121 5.20 -3.98 -9.20
N THR A 122 6.28 -3.33 -9.65
CA THR A 122 7.54 -4.04 -9.89
C THR A 122 8.43 -4.01 -8.66
N TYR A 123 8.83 -5.19 -8.17
CA TYR A 123 9.81 -5.38 -7.11
C TYR A 123 10.76 -6.53 -7.45
N GLY A 124 12.07 -6.32 -7.26
CA GLY A 124 13.08 -7.36 -7.57
C GLY A 124 13.06 -7.83 -9.03
N GLY A 125 12.73 -6.94 -9.98
CA GLY A 125 12.62 -7.26 -11.40
C GLY A 125 11.37 -8.07 -11.79
N LYS A 126 10.43 -8.27 -10.86
CA LYS A 126 9.17 -8.99 -11.09
C LYS A 126 7.99 -8.06 -10.91
N THR A 127 6.99 -8.19 -11.78
CA THR A 127 5.67 -7.59 -11.57
C THR A 127 4.89 -8.44 -10.58
N ILE A 128 4.36 -7.79 -9.54
CA ILE A 128 3.61 -8.41 -8.45
C ILE A 128 2.26 -7.72 -8.33
N PRO A 129 1.14 -8.44 -8.52
CA PRO A 129 -0.19 -7.90 -8.28
C PRO A 129 -0.35 -7.60 -6.79
N SER A 130 -0.59 -6.35 -6.46
CA SER A 130 -0.59 -5.82 -5.09
C SER A 130 -1.94 -5.23 -4.74
N ARG A 131 -2.40 -5.40 -3.50
CA ARG A 131 -3.71 -4.96 -3.06
C ARG A 131 -3.65 -3.55 -2.51
N ILE A 132 -4.58 -2.71 -2.96
CA ILE A 132 -4.88 -1.42 -2.32
C ILE A 132 -6.25 -1.47 -1.69
N GLY A 133 -6.40 -0.79 -0.55
CA GLY A 133 -7.70 -0.48 -0.02
C GLY A 133 -8.24 0.80 -0.63
N VAL A 134 -9.54 0.82 -0.87
CA VAL A 134 -10.24 1.94 -1.48
C VAL A 134 -11.55 2.19 -0.73
N TYR A 135 -11.94 3.46 -0.61
CA TYR A 135 -13.21 3.85 -0.01
C TYR A 135 -13.71 5.18 -0.57
N SER A 136 -15.01 5.41 -0.46
CA SER A 136 -15.67 6.65 -0.86
C SER A 136 -16.90 6.87 0.00
N ALA A 137 -16.98 8.02 0.64
CA ALA A 137 -18.19 8.44 1.38
C ALA A 137 -19.16 9.23 0.49
N GLU A 138 -18.66 9.83 -0.59
CA GLU A 138 -19.41 10.70 -1.49
C GLU A 138 -18.89 10.58 -2.93
N PRO A 139 -19.77 10.76 -3.94
CA PRO A 139 -19.33 10.86 -5.32
C PRO A 139 -18.26 11.96 -5.47
N GLY A 140 -17.25 11.71 -6.31
CA GLY A 140 -16.21 12.69 -6.65
C GLY A 140 -15.00 12.68 -5.74
N ALA A 141 -15.04 11.92 -4.65
CA ALA A 141 -13.91 11.72 -3.75
C ALA A 141 -13.66 10.22 -3.53
N LEU A 142 -12.40 9.84 -3.67
CA LEU A 142 -11.89 8.51 -3.34
C LEU A 142 -10.83 8.66 -2.26
N GLY A 143 -10.85 7.80 -1.26
CA GLY A 143 -9.70 7.53 -0.40
C GLY A 143 -9.06 6.21 -0.80
N TYR A 144 -7.74 6.13 -0.75
CA TYR A 144 -7.02 4.88 -0.95
C TYR A 144 -5.89 4.72 0.05
N TYR A 145 -5.44 3.48 0.26
CA TYR A 145 -4.30 3.18 1.10
C TYR A 145 -3.59 1.91 0.62
N GLN A 146 -2.30 1.81 0.96
CA GLN A 146 -1.50 0.63 0.66
C GLN A 146 -1.88 -0.50 1.61
N ASP A 147 -2.11 -1.69 1.06
CA ASP A 147 -2.29 -2.92 1.86
C ASP A 147 -1.14 -3.93 1.61
N PHE A 148 -0.05 -3.45 1.00
CA PHE A 148 1.19 -4.18 0.77
C PHE A 148 2.36 -3.46 1.48
N ALA A 149 3.45 -4.18 1.71
CA ALA A 149 4.67 -3.66 2.32
C ALA A 149 5.82 -4.66 2.14
N LEU A 150 7.01 -4.30 2.61
CA LEU A 150 8.05 -5.30 2.90
C LEU A 150 7.82 -5.85 4.31
N ALA A 151 7.82 -7.18 4.45
CA ALA A 151 7.63 -7.84 5.73
C ALA A 151 8.63 -9.00 5.89
N GLY A 152 9.02 -9.28 7.12
CA GLY A 152 9.93 -10.37 7.42
C GLY A 152 10.51 -10.25 8.81
N LYS A 153 11.82 -10.48 8.95
CA LYS A 153 12.48 -10.55 10.26
C LYS A 153 13.68 -9.62 10.34
N ILE A 154 13.86 -9.08 11.54
CA ILE A 154 15.07 -8.34 11.91
C ILE A 154 15.66 -8.93 13.18
N THR A 155 16.98 -9.12 13.18
CA THR A 155 17.72 -9.56 14.37
C THR A 155 18.45 -8.37 14.98
N LEU A 156 18.13 -8.08 16.25
CA LEU A 156 18.75 -7.04 17.05
C LEU A 156 19.41 -7.68 18.27
N GLY A 157 20.74 -7.79 18.26
CA GLY A 157 21.48 -8.54 19.27
C GLY A 157 21.12 -10.04 19.21
N ALA A 158 20.71 -10.61 20.35
CA ALA A 158 20.32 -12.02 20.44
C ALA A 158 18.83 -12.29 20.17
N LYS A 159 18.04 -11.26 19.83
CA LYS A 159 16.60 -11.36 19.63
C LYS A 159 16.23 -11.15 18.17
N THR A 160 15.25 -11.91 17.71
CA THR A 160 14.66 -11.77 16.37
C THR A 160 13.22 -11.34 16.51
N TYR A 161 12.81 -10.38 15.69
CA TYR A 161 11.49 -9.77 15.71
C TYR A 161 10.85 -9.93 14.33
N ASN A 162 9.54 -10.18 14.28
CA ASN A 162 8.78 -9.89 13.07
C ASN A 162 8.78 -8.38 12.84
N ALA A 163 9.03 -7.98 11.59
CA ALA A 163 9.16 -6.60 11.21
C ALA A 163 8.44 -6.31 9.90
N ILE A 164 7.81 -5.15 9.83
CA ILE A 164 7.17 -4.60 8.64
C ILE A 164 7.84 -3.27 8.35
N LEU A 165 8.31 -3.10 7.13
CA LEU A 165 8.75 -1.82 6.60
C LEU A 165 7.62 -1.27 5.73
N ALA A 166 6.80 -0.41 6.33
CA ALA A 166 5.68 0.26 5.69
C ALA A 166 6.10 1.66 5.23
N ASP A 167 5.53 2.12 4.13
CA ASP A 167 5.67 3.49 3.66
C ASP A 167 4.39 4.29 3.94
N GLY A 168 4.53 5.34 4.73
CA GLY A 168 3.42 6.23 5.10
C GLY A 168 3.16 7.37 4.11
N SER A 169 3.98 7.51 3.06
CA SER A 169 3.97 8.66 2.14
C SER A 169 3.34 8.39 0.77
N ALA A 170 3.01 7.13 0.47
CA ALA A 170 2.65 6.62 -0.85
C ALA A 170 3.75 6.79 -1.91
N GLU A 171 4.97 7.14 -1.53
CA GLU A 171 6.10 7.28 -2.44
C GLU A 171 6.78 5.96 -2.80
N PHE A 172 6.34 4.83 -2.21
CA PHE A 172 6.91 3.47 -2.26
C PHE A 172 7.74 3.20 -3.53
N ASP A 173 8.98 3.67 -3.50
CA ASP A 173 9.94 3.59 -4.59
C ASP A 173 11.19 2.91 -4.05
N LEU A 174 11.16 1.58 -4.11
CA LEU A 174 12.28 0.75 -3.68
C LEU A 174 13.35 0.61 -4.78
N ALA A 175 13.20 1.30 -5.92
CA ALA A 175 14.20 1.31 -6.99
C ALA A 175 15.29 2.38 -6.79
N GLY A 176 15.09 3.34 -5.87
CA GLY A 176 16.07 4.36 -5.51
C GLY A 176 16.18 4.54 -4.00
N THR A 177 17.41 4.49 -3.47
CA THR A 177 17.67 4.67 -2.03
C THR A 177 17.63 6.13 -1.57
N GLU A 178 17.32 7.08 -2.46
CA GLU A 178 17.57 8.50 -2.22
C GLU A 178 16.36 9.28 -1.67
N ASN A 179 15.14 8.74 -1.75
CA ASN A 179 13.91 9.41 -1.27
C ASN A 179 13.06 8.50 -0.38
N LEU A 180 13.64 7.98 0.71
CA LEU A 180 12.90 7.25 1.73
C LEU A 180 12.40 8.22 2.81
N HIS A 181 11.59 9.19 2.42
CA HIS A 181 10.94 10.08 3.37
C HIS A 181 9.74 9.32 3.97
N GLU A 182 9.75 9.08 5.29
CA GLU A 182 8.66 8.43 6.05
C GLU A 182 8.52 6.90 5.92
N LEU A 183 9.66 6.18 5.91
CA LEU A 183 9.64 4.75 6.22
C LEU A 183 9.34 4.50 7.70
N LEU A 184 8.32 3.69 7.96
CA LEU A 184 7.98 3.22 9.29
C LEU A 184 8.42 1.75 9.45
N LEU A 185 9.41 1.53 10.32
CA LEU A 185 9.77 0.18 10.77
C LEU A 185 8.91 -0.19 11.98
N LEU A 186 7.97 -1.10 11.77
CA LEU A 186 7.14 -1.67 12.82
C LEU A 186 7.76 -2.97 13.30
N LEU A 187 7.99 -3.10 14.61
CA LEU A 187 8.49 -4.32 15.24
C LEU A 187 7.40 -4.91 16.12
N ASP A 188 7.14 -6.21 15.96
CA ASP A 188 6.30 -6.92 16.90
C ASP A 188 7.04 -7.05 18.24
N LYS A 189 6.53 -6.38 19.28
CA LYS A 189 7.15 -6.39 20.60
C LYS A 189 7.13 -7.78 21.26
N ASP A 190 6.24 -8.67 20.81
CA ASP A 190 6.01 -9.99 21.42
C ASP A 190 6.75 -11.13 20.70
N GLY A 191 7.38 -10.84 19.55
CA GLY A 191 8.24 -11.78 18.81
C GLY A 191 7.56 -12.37 17.59
#